data_AF-A0A0S8AIE0-F1
#
_entry.id   AF-A0A0S8AIE0-F1
#
_cell.length_a   1.000
_cell.length_b   1.000
_cell.length_c   1.000
_cell.angle_alpha   90.00
_cell.angle_beta   90.00
_cell.angle_gamma   90.00
#
_symmetry.space_group_name_H-M   'P 1'
#
loop_
_entity.id
_entity.type
_entity.pdbx_description
1 polymer ?
#
loop_
_entity_poly.entity_id
_entity_poly.type
_entity_poly.pdbx_seq_one_letter_code
_entity_poly.pdbx_strand_id
1 'polypeptide(L)'
;DDRLFTFLAGLTSFHVDSFGNLVPCLMMREPVYSLLQGSFTKGWTDVIAGLRKLKVQNGYHCSHCEKRFLCGLCPGFSKLEQGSPEGFSSYLCSLGEERFKAVSAGPDS
;
A
#
# COMPACT_ATOMS: atom_id res chain seq x y z
N ASP A 1 -0.41 6.95 -13.73
CA ASP A 1 0.34 5.85 -13.09
C ASP A 1 -0.67 4.79 -12.67
N ASP A 2 -0.57 3.58 -13.22
CA ASP A 2 -1.50 2.45 -13.01
C ASP A 2 -1.02 1.47 -11.92
N ARG A 3 0.09 1.78 -11.24
CA ARG A 3 0.63 0.93 -10.18
C ARG A 3 -0.27 0.93 -8.93
N LEU A 4 -0.50 -0.26 -8.39
CA LEU A 4 -1.29 -0.46 -7.16
C LEU A 4 -0.52 0.01 -5.92
N PHE A 5 0.79 -0.19 -5.90
CA PHE A 5 1.69 0.24 -4.84
C PHE A 5 2.57 1.39 -5.33
N THR A 6 2.39 2.57 -4.74
CA THR A 6 3.15 3.80 -5.09
C THR A 6 4.12 4.25 -3.99
N PHE A 7 4.16 3.54 -2.85
CA PHE A 7 4.98 3.85 -1.67
C PHE A 7 6.26 3.00 -1.59
N LEU A 8 7.14 3.36 -0.65
CA LEU A 8 8.48 2.78 -0.48
C LEU A 8 8.54 1.35 0.09
N ALA A 9 7.42 0.82 0.59
CA ALA A 9 7.35 -0.53 1.15
C ALA A 9 7.72 -1.59 0.09
N GLY A 10 8.74 -2.43 0.37
CA GLY A 10 9.27 -3.39 -0.60
C GLY A 10 10.16 -2.77 -1.70
N LEU A 11 10.49 -1.47 -1.60
CA LEU A 11 11.44 -0.77 -2.48
C LEU A 11 12.74 -0.42 -1.74
N THR A 12 12.63 0.14 -0.54
CA THR A 12 13.78 0.54 0.29
C THR A 12 13.72 -0.02 1.71
N SER A 13 12.65 -0.73 2.06
CA SER A 13 12.44 -1.32 3.38
C SER A 13 11.87 -2.74 3.26
N PHE A 14 12.23 -3.58 4.23
CA PHE A 14 11.72 -4.93 4.39
C PHE A 14 11.53 -5.23 5.88
N HIS A 15 10.76 -6.28 6.18
CA HIS A 15 10.70 -6.86 7.52
C HIS A 15 10.90 -8.37 7.45
N VAL A 16 11.43 -8.94 8.53
CA VAL A 16 11.51 -10.39 8.74
C VAL A 16 10.70 -10.73 9.98
N ASP A 17 9.71 -11.60 9.85
CA ASP A 17 8.89 -12.04 10.98
C ASP A 17 9.61 -13.09 11.86
N SER A 18 9.00 -13.47 12.98
CA SER A 18 9.56 -14.46 13.91
C SER A 18 9.67 -15.88 13.33
N PHE A 19 9.00 -16.16 12.22
CA PHE A 19 9.08 -17.44 11.51
C PHE A 19 10.17 -17.43 10.43
N GLY A 20 10.92 -16.33 10.29
CA GLY A 20 11.96 -16.18 9.28
C GLY A 20 11.42 -15.83 7.90
N ASN A 21 10.22 -15.27 7.80
CA ASN A 21 9.64 -14.83 6.53
C ASN A 21 9.97 -13.38 6.22
N LEU A 22 10.47 -13.13 5.01
CA LEU A 22 10.63 -11.81 4.42
C LEU A 22 9.27 -11.30 3.91
N VAL A 23 8.91 -10.08 4.34
CA VAL A 23 7.69 -9.36 3.95
C VAL A 23 7.99 -7.91 3.59
N PRO A 24 7.17 -7.26 2.73
CA PRO A 24 7.44 -5.92 2.23
C PRO A 24 7.17 -4.80 3.26
N CYS A 25 6.18 -4.98 4.12
CA CYS A 25 5.83 -4.09 5.23
C CYS A 25 4.99 -4.85 6.27
N LEU A 26 4.78 -4.26 7.44
CA LEU A 26 4.00 -4.87 8.52
C LEU A 26 2.51 -5.04 8.19
N MET A 27 1.98 -4.25 7.25
CA MET A 27 0.55 -4.25 6.91
C MET A 27 0.21 -5.27 5.81
N MET A 28 1.19 -5.66 5.00
CA MET A 28 1.01 -6.60 3.90
C MET A 28 1.53 -7.97 4.30
N ARG A 29 0.64 -8.96 4.34
CA ARG A 29 1.01 -10.36 4.57
C ARG A 29 1.33 -11.12 3.28
N GLU A 30 1.24 -10.47 2.13
CA GLU A 30 1.58 -11.05 0.83
C GLU A 30 2.26 -9.99 -0.06
N PRO A 31 3.26 -10.38 -0.87
CA PRO A 31 3.90 -11.70 -0.92
C PRO A 31 4.79 -11.95 0.31
N VAL A 32 4.94 -13.23 0.66
CA VAL A 32 5.80 -13.74 1.74
C VAL A 32 6.88 -14.65 1.13
N TYR A 33 8.11 -14.55 1.63
CA TYR A 33 9.20 -15.45 1.23
C TYR A 33 9.94 -16.01 2.45
N SER A 34 10.05 -17.33 2.58
CA SER A 34 10.77 -17.95 3.70
C SER A 34 12.29 -17.87 3.49
N LEU A 35 12.99 -17.15 4.36
CA LEU A 35 14.45 -17.08 4.36
C LEU A 35 15.09 -18.37 4.90
N LEU A 36 14.32 -19.23 5.58
CA LEU A 36 14.79 -20.54 6.00
C LEU A 36 14.97 -21.51 4.82
N GLN A 37 14.36 -21.20 3.67
CA GLN A 37 14.35 -22.05 2.48
C GLN A 37 15.12 -21.43 1.30
N GLY A 38 15.80 -20.30 1.49
CA GLY A 38 16.63 -19.70 0.45
C GLY A 38 17.32 -18.41 0.87
N SER A 39 17.62 -17.53 -0.07
CA SER A 39 18.45 -16.35 0.18
C SER A 39 17.66 -15.05 0.21
N PHE A 40 18.15 -14.10 1.00
CA PHE A 40 17.59 -12.74 1.04
C PHE A 40 17.53 -12.11 -0.36
N THR A 41 18.61 -12.20 -1.13
CA THR A 41 18.67 -11.66 -2.50
C THR A 41 17.53 -12.19 -3.34
N LYS A 42 17.31 -13.51 -3.36
CA LYS A 42 16.22 -14.15 -4.12
C LYS A 42 14.85 -13.64 -3.67
N GLY A 43 14.60 -13.65 -2.36
CA GLY A 43 13.34 -13.14 -1.81
C GLY A 43 13.08 -11.68 -2.18
N TRP A 44 14.10 -10.84 -2.07
CA TRP A 44 14.01 -9.41 -2.32
C TRP A 44 13.83 -9.07 -3.81
N THR A 45 14.67 -9.62 -4.70
CA THR A 45 14.70 -9.28 -6.12
C THR A 45 13.59 -9.95 -6.92
N ASP A 46 13.16 -11.15 -6.51
CA ASP A 46 12.24 -11.95 -7.31
C ASP A 46 10.82 -11.88 -6.75
N VAL A 47 10.67 -12.00 -5.42
CA VAL A 47 9.36 -12.13 -4.76
C VAL A 47 8.83 -10.77 -4.32
N ILE A 48 9.53 -10.08 -3.43
CA ILE A 48 9.09 -8.78 -2.88
C ILE A 48 8.99 -7.72 -3.98
N ALA A 49 9.95 -7.73 -4.91
CA ALA A 49 9.93 -6.89 -6.10
C ALA A 49 8.66 -7.03 -6.96
N GLY A 50 7.98 -8.18 -6.89
CA GLY A 50 6.75 -8.46 -7.63
C GLY A 50 5.62 -7.48 -7.33
N LEU A 51 5.56 -6.92 -6.11
CA LEU A 51 4.55 -5.92 -5.74
C LEU A 51 4.53 -4.71 -6.67
N ARG A 52 5.70 -4.30 -7.17
CA ARG A 52 5.82 -3.13 -8.06
C ARG A 52 5.24 -3.36 -9.44
N LYS A 53 5.01 -4.63 -9.79
CA LYS A 53 4.39 -5.04 -11.05
C LYS A 53 2.86 -5.12 -10.94
N LEU A 54 2.31 -5.04 -9.73
CA LEU A 54 0.86 -5.07 -9.52
C LEU A 54 0.24 -3.76 -10.02
N LYS A 55 -0.76 -3.91 -10.87
CA LYS A 55 -1.54 -2.82 -11.45
C LYS A 55 -2.93 -2.83 -10.86
N VAL A 56 -3.52 -1.63 -10.75
CA VAL A 56 -4.94 -1.51 -10.41
C VAL A 56 -5.79 -2.09 -11.54
N GLN A 57 -6.91 -2.72 -11.20
CA GLN A 57 -7.87 -3.19 -12.19
C GLN A 57 -8.67 -2.04 -12.79
N ASN A 58 -9.26 -2.30 -13.96
CA ASN A 58 -10.18 -1.35 -14.58
C ASN A 58 -11.37 -1.10 -13.63
N GLY A 59 -11.70 0.17 -13.41
CA GLY A 59 -12.78 0.57 -12.51
C GLY A 59 -12.37 0.74 -11.04
N TYR A 60 -11.07 0.70 -10.71
CA TYR A 60 -10.60 1.00 -9.36
C TYR A 60 -11.07 2.39 -8.90
N HIS A 61 -11.94 2.44 -7.89
CA HIS A 61 -12.63 3.65 -7.46
C HIS A 61 -11.69 4.83 -7.18
N CYS A 62 -10.55 4.57 -6.53
CA CYS A 62 -9.62 5.63 -6.15
C CYS A 62 -8.78 6.16 -7.32
N SER A 63 -8.76 5.53 -8.50
CA SER A 63 -7.95 6.01 -9.63
C SER A 63 -8.42 7.37 -10.17
N HIS A 64 -9.71 7.69 -10.00
CA HIS A 64 -10.32 8.95 -10.43
C HIS A 64 -10.51 9.96 -9.29
N CYS A 65 -10.04 9.65 -8.08
CA CYS A 65 -10.23 10.52 -6.92
C CYS A 65 -9.12 11.59 -6.83
N GLU A 66 -9.48 12.86 -7.01
CA GLU A 66 -8.54 13.99 -6.95
C GLU A 66 -7.91 14.17 -5.54
N LYS A 67 -8.62 13.70 -4.50
CA LYS A 67 -8.22 13.81 -3.09
C LYS A 67 -7.37 12.62 -2.61
N ARG A 68 -7.03 11.68 -3.50
CA ARG A 68 -6.32 10.43 -3.17
C ARG A 68 -5.00 10.65 -2.42
N PHE A 69 -4.28 11.72 -2.74
CA PHE A 69 -3.00 12.02 -2.07
C PHE A 69 -3.17 12.51 -0.62
N LEU A 70 -4.37 12.95 -0.24
CA LEU A 70 -4.68 13.47 1.09
C LEU A 70 -5.30 12.41 2.02
N CYS A 71 -5.94 11.37 1.47
CA CYS A 71 -6.56 10.32 2.30
C CYS A 71 -5.52 9.40 2.97
N GLY A 72 -4.35 9.19 2.33
CA GLY A 72 -3.31 8.30 2.84
C GLY A 72 -3.67 6.82 2.74
N LEU A 73 -4.57 6.44 1.84
CA LEU A 73 -4.97 5.05 1.63
C LEU A 73 -3.77 4.18 1.24
N CYS A 74 -3.48 3.18 2.06
CA CYS A 74 -2.50 2.14 1.80
C CYS A 74 -3.23 0.87 1.34
N PRO A 75 -2.83 0.20 0.23
CA PRO A 75 -3.38 -1.07 -0.22
C PRO A 75 -3.32 -2.16 0.85
N GLY A 76 -2.30 -2.14 1.72
CA GLY A 76 -2.26 -3.05 2.87
C GLY A 76 -3.37 -2.78 3.88
N PHE A 77 -3.70 -1.52 4.09
CA PHE A 77 -4.85 -1.14 4.92
C PHE A 77 -6.17 -1.54 4.25
N SER A 78 -6.35 -1.26 2.95
CA SER A 78 -7.52 -1.71 2.18
C SER A 78 -7.70 -3.23 2.24
N LYS A 79 -6.60 -3.99 2.12
CA LYS A 79 -6.62 -5.45 2.21
C LYS A 79 -7.08 -5.94 3.59
N LEU A 80 -6.67 -5.26 4.66
CA LEU A 80 -7.09 -5.60 6.03
C LEU A 80 -8.56 -5.27 6.28
N GLU A 81 -9.08 -4.14 5.78
CA GLU A 81 -10.48 -3.75 6.01
C GLU A 81 -11.46 -4.48 5.10
N GLN A 82 -11.14 -4.62 3.81
CA GLN A 82 -12.08 -5.07 2.79
C GLN A 82 -11.67 -6.39 2.11
N GLY A 83 -10.56 -7.00 2.52
CA GLY A 83 -10.07 -8.23 1.89
C GLY A 83 -9.48 -8.01 0.49
N SER A 84 -9.39 -6.77 0.00
CA SER A 84 -8.82 -6.42 -1.31
C SER A 84 -7.86 -5.23 -1.21
N PRO A 85 -6.66 -5.28 -1.83
CA PRO A 85 -5.77 -4.12 -1.87
C PRO A 85 -6.33 -2.97 -2.72
N GLU A 86 -7.35 -3.25 -3.53
CA GLU A 86 -8.11 -2.27 -4.31
C GLU A 86 -9.41 -1.84 -3.61
N GLY A 87 -9.59 -2.24 -2.36
CA GLY A 87 -10.65 -1.70 -1.53
C GLY A 87 -10.45 -0.21 -1.22
N PHE A 88 -11.52 0.46 -0.86
CA PHE A 88 -11.48 1.81 -0.28
C PHE A 88 -11.65 1.72 1.24
N SER A 89 -11.53 2.83 1.95
CA SER A 89 -11.87 2.91 3.37
C SER A 89 -12.76 4.11 3.58
N SER A 90 -13.98 3.90 4.07
CA SER A 90 -14.91 5.00 4.33
C SER A 90 -14.31 6.01 5.31
N TYR A 91 -13.62 5.51 6.33
CA TYR A 91 -12.90 6.35 7.29
C TYR A 91 -11.81 7.19 6.62
N LEU A 92 -10.91 6.58 5.85
CA LEU A 92 -9.82 7.34 5.20
C LEU A 92 -10.34 8.28 4.10
N CYS A 93 -11.42 7.92 3.41
CA CYS A 93 -12.09 8.82 2.47
C CYS A 93 -12.61 10.08 3.18
N SER A 94 -13.32 9.93 4.29
CA SER A 94 -13.79 11.07 5.10
C SER A 94 -12.62 11.90 5.65
N LEU A 95 -11.54 11.24 6.11
CA LEU A 95 -10.34 11.95 6.58
C LEU A 95 -9.66 12.74 5.45
N GLY A 96 -9.60 12.18 4.24
CA GLY A 96 -9.08 12.87 3.06
C GLY A 96 -9.91 14.10 2.69
N GLU A 97 -11.23 14.01 2.84
CA GLU A 97 -12.15 15.15 2.65
C GLU A 97 -11.86 16.29 3.64
N GLU A 98 -11.75 15.98 4.92
CA GLU A 98 -11.48 16.99 5.96
C GLU A 98 -10.10 17.62 5.79
N ARG A 99 -9.08 16.83 5.43
CA ARG A 99 -7.75 17.35 5.09
C ARG A 99 -7.79 18.28 3.88
N PHE A 100 -8.56 17.94 2.85
CA PHE A 100 -8.72 18.78 1.66
C PHE A 100 -9.37 20.11 2.02
N LYS A 101 -10.42 20.11 2.85
CA LYS A 101 -11.05 21.34 3.36
C LYS A 101 -10.05 22.20 4.13
N ALA A 102 -9.31 21.62 5.07
CA ALA A 102 -8.35 22.35 5.90
C ALA A 102 -7.24 23.00 5.07
N VAL A 103 -6.70 22.29 4.07
CA VAL A 103 -5.65 22.85 3.19
C VAL A 103 -6.21 23.90 2.23
N SER A 104 -7.46 23.75 1.79
CA SER A 104 -8.11 24.71 0.87
C SER A 104 -8.57 26.00 1.56
N ALA A 105 -8.81 25.96 2.87
CA ALA A 105 -9.26 27.11 3.65
C ALA A 105 -8.14 28.15 3.91
N GLY A 106 -6.87 27.76 3.75
CA GLY A 106 -5.72 28.63 4.04
C GLY A 106 -5.49 28.83 5.55
N PRO A 107 -4.34 29.40 5.97
CA PRO A 107 -4.01 29.56 7.39
C PRO A 107 -4.84 30.64 8.14
N ASP A 108 -5.74 31.35 7.46
CA ASP A 108 -6.44 32.53 7.99
C ASP A 108 -7.98 32.40 8.08
N SER A 109 -8.53 31.18 8.02
CA SER A 109 -9.98 30.92 8.20
C SER A 109 -10.36 30.63 9.65
#